data_AF-A0A431LW32-F1
#
_entry.id   AF-A0A431LW32-F1
#
_cell.length_a   1.000
_cell.length_b   1.000
_cell.length_c   1.000
_cell.angle_alpha   90.00
_cell.angle_beta   90.00
_cell.angle_gamma   90.00
#
_symmetry.space_group_name_H-M   'P 1'
#
loop_
_entity.id
_entity.type
_entity.pdbx_description
1 polymer ?
#
loop_
_entity_poly.entity_id
_entity_poly.type
_entity_poly.pdbx_seq_one_letter_code
_entity_poly.pdbx_strand_id
1 'polypeptide(L)' 'MGSSPNDRPMCPACKHRMALVRISPGQRGFEERTFECSTCERIERISVAVDPLKTDAVGWLAGELRPPR' A
#
# COMPACT_ATOMS: atom_id res chain seq x y z
N MET A 1 1.01 15.89 -8.20
CA MET A 1 0.39 14.65 -8.73
C MET A 1 0.89 13.48 -7.89
N GLY A 2 0.26 13.24 -6.73
CA GLY A 2 0.55 12.05 -5.93
C GLY A 2 -0.23 10.88 -6.51
N SER A 3 0.46 9.87 -7.02
CA SER A 3 -0.14 8.60 -7.45
C SER A 3 -1.02 8.09 -6.32
N SER A 4 -2.26 7.74 -6.60
CA SER A 4 -3.11 7.18 -5.55
C SER A 4 -2.47 5.88 -5.05
N PRO A 5 -2.64 5.51 -3.77
CA PRO A 5 -2.16 4.24 -3.21
C PRO A 5 -2.51 3.00 -4.06
N ASN A 6 -3.58 3.11 -4.85
CA ASN A 6 -4.17 2.07 -5.69
C ASN A 6 -3.71 2.09 -7.15
N ASP A 7 -2.94 3.10 -7.57
CA ASP A 7 -2.45 3.16 -8.94
C ASP A 7 -1.32 2.16 -9.15
N ARG A 8 -1.45 1.30 -10.17
CA ARG A 8 -0.39 0.38 -10.56
C ARG A 8 0.76 1.15 -11.22
N PRO A 9 2.01 1.01 -10.74
CA PRO A 9 3.13 1.75 -11.28
C PRO A 9 3.45 1.31 -12.72
N MET A 10 4.09 2.22 -13.44
CA MET A 10 4.70 1.92 -14.74
C MET A 10 6.10 1.34 -14.49
N CYS A 11 6.43 0.26 -15.19
CA CYS A 11 7.75 -0.34 -15.10
C CYS A 11 8.83 0.69 -15.46
N PRO A 12 9.84 0.91 -14.61
CA PRO A 12 10.84 1.95 -14.87
C PRO A 12 11.65 1.67 -16.14
N ALA A 13 11.87 0.39 -16.47
CA ALA A 13 12.63 -0.06 -17.63
C ALA A 13 11.87 0.09 -18.96
N CYS A 14 10.72 -0.57 -19.11
CA CYS A 14 9.99 -0.66 -20.39
C CYS A 14 8.72 0.20 -20.46
N LYS A 15 8.36 0.91 -19.39
CA LYS A 15 7.13 1.69 -19.25
C LYS A 15 5.83 0.89 -19.41
N HIS A 16 5.87 -0.44 -19.37
CA HIS A 16 4.65 -1.25 -19.31
C HIS A 16 3.98 -1.12 -17.93
N ARG A 17 2.65 -1.12 -17.85
CA ARG A 17 1.93 -1.06 -16.57
C ARG A 17 2.09 -2.38 -15.83
N MET A 18 2.59 -2.33 -14.59
CA MET A 18 2.88 -3.53 -13.82
C MET A 18 1.62 -4.15 -13.20
N ALA A 19 1.65 -5.45 -12.94
CA ALA A 19 0.58 -6.19 -12.26
C ALA A 19 0.89 -6.31 -10.75
N LEU A 20 -0.12 -6.17 -9.90
CA LEU A 20 0.02 -6.44 -8.47
C LEU A 20 -0.01 -7.96 -8.26
N VAL A 21 1.06 -8.53 -7.71
CA VAL A 21 1.18 -9.99 -7.53
C VAL A 21 1.10 -10.41 -6.07
N ARG A 22 1.39 -9.50 -5.13
CA ARG A 22 1.32 -9.79 -3.69
C ARG A 22 1.08 -8.55 -2.86
N ILE A 23 0.29 -8.70 -1.80
CA ILE A 23 0.22 -7.77 -0.67
C ILE A 23 0.68 -8.53 0.57
N SER A 24 1.62 -7.97 1.32
CA SER A 24 2.14 -8.52 2.57
C SER A 24 1.96 -7.51 3.72
N PRO A 25 1.77 -7.96 4.97
CA PRO A 25 1.79 -7.07 6.12
C PRO A 25 3.14 -6.34 6.19
N GLY A 26 3.10 -5.01 6.32
CA GLY A 26 4.29 -4.18 6.50
C GLY A 26 4.49 -3.78 7.97
N GLN A 27 5.20 -2.67 8.18
CA GLN A 27 5.21 -2.01 9.49
C GLN A 27 3.80 -1.54 9.89
N ARG A 28 3.57 -1.31 11.19
CA ARG A 28 2.27 -0.87 11.69
C ARG A 28 1.74 0.35 10.92
N GLY A 29 0.54 0.23 10.35
CA GLY A 29 -0.07 1.26 9.51
C GLY A 29 0.36 1.24 8.04
N PHE A 30 1.14 0.24 7.61
CA PHE A 30 1.60 0.07 6.24
C PHE A 30 1.45 -1.37 5.76
N GLU A 31 1.23 -1.52 4.46
CA GLU A 31 1.32 -2.80 3.75
C GLU A 31 2.39 -2.72 2.66
N GLU A 32 3.05 -3.84 2.39
CA GLU A 32 3.98 -3.96 1.27
C GLU A 32 3.26 -4.54 0.06
N ARG A 33 3.26 -3.81 -1.05
CA ARG A 33 2.72 -4.27 -2.32
C ARG A 33 3.85 -4.62 -3.28
N THR A 34 3.84 -5.84 -3.82
CA THR A 34 4.79 -6.31 -4.83
C THR A 34 4.14 -6.30 -6.19
N PHE A 35 4.80 -5.64 -7.14
CA PHE A 35 4.39 -5.53 -8.53
C PHE A 35 5.37 -6.24 -9.45
N GLU A 36 4.86 -6.86 -10.50
CA GLU A 36 5.65 -7.55 -11.52
C GLU A 36 5.31 -7.01 -12.91
N CYS A 37 6.34 -6.79 -13.73
CA CYS A 37 6.16 -6.44 -15.13
C CYS A 37 6.04 -7.70 -15.98
N SER A 38 4.92 -7.88 -16.68
CA SER A 38 4.73 -9.02 -17.59
C SER A 38 5.61 -9.00 -18.84
N THR A 39 6.27 -7.88 -19.15
CA THR A 39 7.10 -7.74 -20.35
C THR A 39 8.57 -8.04 -20.10
N CYS A 40 9.10 -7.63 -18.95
CA CYS A 40 10.53 -7.77 -18.63
C CYS A 40 10.79 -8.41 -17.27
N GLU A 41 9.75 -8.94 -16.61
CA GLU A 41 9.81 -9.71 -15.37
C GLU A 41 10.43 -8.95 -14.18
N ARG A 42 10.60 -7.63 -14.32
CA ARG A 42 11.06 -6.77 -13.24
C ARG A 42 10.04 -6.76 -12.11
N ILE A 43 10.54 -6.85 -10.88
CA ILE A 43 9.77 -6.75 -9.65
C ILE A 43 10.02 -5.40 -8.99
N GLU A 44 8.96 -4.73 -8.56
CA GLU A 44 9.01 -3.49 -7.78
C GLU A 44 8.20 -3.70 -6.48
N ARG A 45 8.74 -3.22 -5.36
CA ARG A 45 8.08 -3.30 -4.04
C ARG A 45 7.86 -1.90 -3.50
N ILE A 46 6.64 -1.62 -3.06
CA ILE A 46 6.29 -0.32 -2.48
C ILE A 46 5.57 -0.51 -1.15
N SER A 47 5.89 0.36 -0.20
CA SER A 47 5.17 0.46 1.07
C SER A 47 4.03 1.46 0.93
N VAL A 48 2.82 1.03 1.27
CA VAL A 48 1.60 1.83 1.13
C VAL A 48 0.99 2.00 2.50
N ALA A 49 0.66 3.25 2.87
CA ALA A 49 -0.06 3.52 4.10
C ALA A 49 -1.45 2.87 4.03
N VAL A 50 -1.78 2.08 5.05
CA VAL A 50 -3.12 1.50 5.18
C VAL A 50 -4.03 2.59 5.76
N ASP A 51 -5.20 2.75 5.16
CA ASP A 51 -6.23 3.64 5.68
C ASP A 51 -6.56 3.23 7.12
N PRO A 52 -6.37 4.10 8.12
CA PRO A 52 -6.66 3.78 9.52
C PRO A 52 -8.09 3.29 9.74
N LEU A 53 -9.05 3.75 8.93
CA LEU A 53 -10.45 3.31 9.01
C LEU A 53 -10.65 1.88 8.50
N LYS A 54 -9.74 1.38 7.66
CA LYS A 54 -9.71 -0.01 7.18
C LYS A 54 -8.85 -0.92 8.07
N THR A 55 -8.03 -0.35 8.95
CA THR A 55 -7.32 -1.12 9.98
C THR A 55 -8.25 -1.45 11.14
N ASP A 56 -7.82 -2.37 12.00
CA ASP A 56 -8.47 -2.75 13.27
C ASP A 56 -8.44 -1.61 14.32
N ALA A 57 -8.61 -0.36 13.89
CA ALA A 57 -8.79 0.83 14.71
C ALA A 57 -10.13 0.81 15.47
N VAL A 58 -10.51 -0.36 15.99
CA VAL A 58 -11.69 -0.59 16.81
C VAL A 58 -11.74 0.39 17.98
N GLY A 59 -10.62 0.72 18.61
CA GLY A 59 -10.57 1.71 19.71
C GLY A 59 -10.98 3.14 19.31
N TRP A 60 -10.78 3.54 18.05
CA TRP A 60 -11.24 4.84 17.54
C TRP A 60 -12.75 4.81 17.28
N LEU A 61 -13.24 3.72 16.70
CA LEU A 61 -14.67 3.50 16.44
C LEU A 61 -15.48 3.27 17.73
N ALA A 62 -14.87 2.69 18.75
CA ALA A 62 -15.47 2.39 20.05
C ALA A 62 -15.47 3.60 21.00
N GLY A 63 -14.97 4.77 20.57
CA GLY A 63 -14.98 5.98 21.39
C GLY A 63 -14.02 5.95 22.58
N GLU A 64 -12.96 5.13 22.52
CA GLU A 64 -11.99 4.97 23.61
C GLU A 64 -10.90 6.06 23.63
N LEU A 65 -10.98 7.03 22.72
CA LEU A 65 -10.04 8.15 22.65
C LEU A 65 -10.17 9.02 23.91
N ARG A 66 -9.11 9.07 24.70
CA ARG A 66 -8.98 9.98 25.84
C ARG A 66 -8.40 11.32 25.38
N PRO A 67 -8.89 12.46 25.90
CA PRO A 67 -8.28 13.76 25.61
C PRO A 67 -6.83 13.81 26.14
N PRO A 68 -5.94 14.56 25.46
CA PRO A 68 -4.59 14.81 25.97
C PRO A 68 -4.67 15.56 27.32
N ARG A 69 -3.72 15.27 28.22
CA ARG A 69 -3.55 16.00 29.48
C ARG A 69 -2.72 17.26 29.27
#